data_AF-A0A227J3G3-F1
#
_entry.id   AF-A0A227J3G3-F1
#
_cell.length_a   1.000
_cell.length_b   1.000
_cell.length_c   1.000
_cell.angle_alpha   90.00
_cell.angle_beta   90.00
_cell.angle_gamma   90.00
#
_symmetry.space_group_name_H-M   'P 1'
#
loop_
_entity.id
_entity.type
_entity.pdbx_description
1 polymer ?
#
loop_
_entity_poly.entity_id
_entity_poly.type
_entity_poly.pdbx_seq_one_letter_code
_entity_poly.pdbx_strand_id
1 'polypeptide(L)' 'RTNKPKVQKPTKPVETRALNADEITVGNAVNVNMGKGNMAATIVEINKDDVRVQLANGLQMVVKAEHLRA' A
#
# COMPACT_ATOMS: atom_id res chain seq x y z
N ARG A 1 6.90 -19.50 50.42
CA ARG A 1 7.47 -20.53 49.51
C ARG A 1 6.66 -20.45 48.21
N THR A 2 6.91 -19.47 47.35
CA THR A 2 7.82 -19.51 46.19
C THR A 2 7.60 -20.72 45.29
N ASN A 3 6.93 -20.49 44.15
CA ASN A 3 7.17 -21.23 42.92
C ASN A 3 7.46 -20.20 41.80
N LYS A 4 8.74 -19.89 41.63
CA LYS A 4 9.37 -19.42 40.37
C LYS A 4 9.82 -20.69 39.60
N PRO A 5 10.36 -20.65 38.37
CA PRO A 5 10.42 -19.62 37.32
C PRO A 5 10.12 -20.20 35.92
N LYS A 6 10.28 -19.38 34.88
CA LYS A 6 10.86 -19.66 33.54
C LYS A 6 9.97 -19.15 32.39
N VAL A 7 10.31 -18.00 31.81
CA VAL A 7 11.38 -17.80 30.79
C VAL A 7 10.86 -18.20 29.42
N GLN A 8 10.60 -17.19 28.57
CA GLN A 8 11.24 -17.01 27.26
C GLN A 8 10.46 -16.00 26.42
N LYS A 9 11.02 -14.79 26.28
CA LYS A 9 11.00 -14.14 24.97
C LYS A 9 11.93 -14.96 24.07
N PRO A 10 11.47 -15.32 22.87
CA PRO A 10 12.32 -15.23 21.71
C PRO A 10 11.67 -14.30 20.69
N THR A 11 12.39 -13.22 20.42
CA THR A 11 12.47 -12.54 19.12
C THR A 11 12.25 -13.52 17.97
N LYS A 12 11.18 -13.31 17.20
CA LYS A 12 11.17 -13.69 15.78
C LYS A 12 11.30 -12.42 14.95
N PRO A 13 12.07 -12.50 13.86
CA PRO A 13 12.75 -11.38 13.26
C PRO A 13 11.75 -10.44 12.60
N VAL A 14 12.08 -9.15 12.55
CA VAL A 14 11.54 -8.23 11.56
C VAL A 14 11.77 -8.90 10.19
N GLU A 15 10.72 -9.50 9.63
CA GLU A 15 10.76 -9.99 8.26
C GLU A 15 10.92 -8.78 7.35
N THR A 16 12.16 -8.46 7.00
CA THR A 16 12.48 -7.72 5.79
C THR A 16 11.99 -8.54 4.59
N ARG A 17 10.73 -8.35 4.16
CA ARG A 17 10.18 -8.97 2.95
C ARG A 17 9.28 -7.97 2.23
N ALA A 18 9.76 -7.58 1.04
CA ALA A 18 9.18 -6.78 -0.05
C ALA A 18 7.98 -5.86 0.28
N LEU A 19 8.10 -4.58 -0.13
CA LEU A 19 6.99 -3.63 -0.24
C LEU A 19 5.94 -4.24 -1.19
N ASN A 20 5.01 -5.01 -0.62
CA ASN A 20 4.11 -5.91 -1.31
C ASN A 20 2.71 -5.34 -1.25
N ALA A 21 2.31 -4.48 -2.19
CA ALA A 21 0.92 -4.00 -2.37
C ALA A 21 0.23 -3.36 -1.14
N ASP A 22 0.82 -3.39 0.06
CA ASP A 22 0.28 -2.84 1.30
C ASP A 22 0.41 -1.31 1.33
N GLU A 23 1.31 -0.73 0.53
CA GLU A 23 1.35 0.73 0.29
C GLU A 23 0.28 1.20 -0.69
N ILE A 24 -0.27 0.29 -1.51
CA ILE A 24 -1.50 0.56 -2.25
C ILE A 24 -2.61 0.30 -1.24
N THR A 25 -2.92 1.29 -0.42
CA THR A 25 -4.07 1.24 0.50
C THR A 25 -5.18 2.12 -0.05
N VAL A 26 -6.44 1.69 0.07
CA VAL A 26 -7.58 2.55 -0.28
C VAL A 26 -7.54 3.80 0.60
N GLY A 27 -7.61 4.97 -0.03
CA GLY A 27 -7.45 6.28 0.61
C GLY A 27 -6.02 6.83 0.57
N ASN A 28 -5.04 6.06 0.06
CA ASN A 28 -3.67 6.55 -0.06
C ASN A 28 -3.53 7.47 -1.28
N ALA A 29 -2.78 8.56 -1.11
CA ALA A 29 -2.43 9.44 -2.20
C ALA A 29 -1.34 8.78 -3.06
N VAL A 30 -1.56 8.74 -4.37
CA VAL A 30 -0.65 8.15 -5.35
C VAL A 30 -0.49 9.07 -6.54
N ASN A 31 0.63 8.95 -7.24
CA ASN A 31 0.87 9.68 -8.46
C ASN A 31 0.68 8.75 -9.66
N VAL A 32 -0.23 9.14 -10.54
CA VAL A 32 -0.52 8.43 -11.78
C VAL A 32 0.31 9.06 -12.89
N ASN A 33 1.09 8.26 -13.62
CA ASN A 33 1.72 8.76 -14.84
C ASN A 33 0.66 8.84 -15.95
N MET A 34 0.30 10.06 -16.37
CA MET A 34 -0.70 10.31 -17.39
C MET A 34 -0.18 11.31 -18.42
N GLY A 35 -0.02 10.86 -19.66
CA GLY A 35 0.49 11.69 -20.76
C GLY A 35 1.95 12.07 -20.57
N LYS A 36 2.21 13.37 -20.31
CA LYS A 36 3.56 13.92 -20.14
C LYS A 36 3.92 14.24 -18.68
N GLY A 37 3.08 13.87 -17.71
CA GLY A 37 3.30 14.25 -16.32
C GLY A 37 2.70 13.29 -15.31
N ASN A 38 3.06 13.52 -14.06
CA ASN A 38 2.53 12.80 -12.91
C ASN A 38 1.34 13.60 -12.36
N MET A 39 0.19 12.93 -12.20
CA MET A 39 -1.01 13.51 -11.63
C MET A 39 -1.28 12.93 -10.26
N ALA A 40 -1.53 13.81 -9.27
CA ALA A 40 -1.95 13.39 -7.95
C ALA A 40 -3.35 12.78 -7.99
N ALA A 41 -3.48 11.60 -7.40
CA ALA A 41 -4.71 10.84 -7.30
C ALA A 41 -4.79 10.17 -5.92
N THR A 42 -5.97 9.67 -5.57
CA THR A 42 -6.21 8.90 -4.35
C THR A 42 -6.77 7.56 -4.73
N ILE A 43 -6.27 6.48 -4.14
CA ILE A 43 -6.81 5.14 -4.41
C ILE A 43 -8.21 5.03 -3.83
N VAL A 44 -9.20 4.68 -4.64
CA VAL A 44 -10.58 4.43 -4.19
C VAL A 44 -10.83 2.94 -4.02
N GLU A 45 -10.25 2.12 -4.88
CA GLU A 45 -10.49 0.68 -4.87
C GLU A 45 -9.29 -0.05 -5.48
N ILE A 46 -8.99 -1.23 -4.96
CA ILE A 46 -7.87 -2.06 -5.39
C ILE A 46 -8.44 -3.40 -5.82
N ASN A 47 -8.29 -3.71 -7.09
CA ASN A 47 -8.53 -5.03 -7.65
C ASN A 47 -7.18 -5.71 -7.88
N LYS A 48 -7.22 -7.02 -8.18
CA LYS A 48 -6.03 -7.86 -8.25
C LYS A 48 -5.00 -7.40 -9.29
N ASP A 49 -5.48 -6.93 -10.45
CA ASP A 49 -4.65 -6.47 -11.57
C ASP A 49 -4.82 -4.96 -11.84
N ASP A 50 -5.89 -4.37 -11.30
CA ASP A 50 -6.38 -3.03 -11.63
C ASP A 50 -6.62 -2.20 -10.36
N VAL A 51 -6.22 -0.94 -10.36
CA VAL A 51 -6.43 -0.02 -9.24
C VAL A 51 -7.31 1.13 -9.72
N ARG A 52 -8.42 1.36 -9.04
CA ARG A 52 -9.25 2.52 -9.27
C ARG A 52 -8.74 3.68 -8.44
N VAL A 53 -8.38 4.75 -9.11
CA VAL A 53 -7.92 6.00 -8.49
C VAL A 53 -8.88 7.13 -8.82
N GLN A 54 -9.06 8.03 -7.86
CA GLN A 54 -9.74 9.31 -8.02
C GLN A 54 -8.68 10.40 -8.14
N LEU A 55 -8.63 11.05 -9.29
CA LEU A 55 -7.80 12.22 -9.53
C LEU A 55 -8.25 13.38 -8.63
N ALA A 56 -7.36 14.34 -8.38
CA ALA A 56 -7.66 15.53 -7.56
C ALA A 56 -8.85 16.37 -8.08
N ASN A 57 -9.22 16.24 -9.36
CA ASN A 57 -10.39 16.88 -9.95
C ASN A 57 -11.71 16.11 -9.70
N GLY A 58 -11.67 15.02 -8.93
CA GLY A 58 -12.81 14.17 -8.62
C GLY A 58 -13.12 13.07 -9.64
N LEU A 59 -12.45 13.05 -10.80
CA LEU A 59 -12.62 12.01 -11.81
C LEU A 59 -12.01 10.68 -11.36
N GLN A 60 -12.73 9.59 -11.58
CA GLN A 60 -12.25 8.25 -11.29
C GLN A 60 -11.76 7.56 -12.57
N MET A 61 -10.68 6.80 -12.44
CA MET A 61 -10.06 6.06 -13.52
C MET A 61 -9.49 4.75 -12.99
N VAL A 62 -9.56 3.71 -13.82
CA VAL A 62 -8.90 2.44 -13.53
C VAL A 62 -7.53 2.45 -14.21
N VAL A 63 -6.48 2.26 -13.42
CA VAL A 63 -5.10 2.17 -13.87
C VAL A 63 -4.49 0.88 -13.35
N LYS A 64 -3.67 0.24 -14.16
CA LYS A 64 -2.94 -0.93 -13.70
C LYS A 64 -1.95 -0.54 -12.62
N ALA A 65 -1.74 -1.43 -11.65
CA ALA A 65 -0.81 -1.21 -10.55
C ALA A 65 0.61 -0.88 -11.04
N GLU A 66 1.01 -1.40 -12.21
CA GLU A 66 2.31 -1.11 -12.86
C GLU A 66 2.55 0.37 -13.21
N HIS A 67 1.47 1.16 -13.34
CA HIS A 67 1.53 2.58 -13.68
C HIS A 67 1.35 3.50 -12.48
N LEU A 68 1.18 2.95 -11.28
CA LEU A 68 1.11 3.71 -10.04
C LEU A 68 2.49 3.90 -9.43
N ARG A 69 2.73 5.11 -8.95
CA ARG A 69 3.91 5.46 -8.16
C ARG A 69 3.43 6.01 -6.82
N ALA A 70 3.95 5.44 -5.74
CA ALA A 70 3.88 6.02 -4.39
C ALA A 70 4.73 7.30 -4.34
#